data_AF-A0AAW8YTW1-F1
#
_entry.id   AF-A0AAW8YTW1-F1
#
_cell.length_a   1.000
_cell.length_b   1.000
_cell.length_c   1.000
_cell.angle_alpha   90.00
_cell.angle_beta   90.00
_cell.angle_gamma   90.00
#
_symmetry.space_group_name_H-M   'P 1'
#
loop_
_entity.id
_entity.type
_entity.pdbx_description
1 polymer ?
#
loop_
_entity_poly.entity_id
_entity_poly.type
_entity_poly.pdbx_seq_one_letter_code
_entity_poly.pdbx_strand_id
1 'polypeptide(L)' 'MKLAKIREDVYINPYNITSIEFDDEYNTTLITMVNEDVFSLKLPIKKALDAICGSEEHSVEYEDAENYRQNKD' A
#
# COMPACT_ATOMS: atom_id res chain seq x y z
N MET A 1 -2.22 -5.79 -20.88
CA MET A 1 -1.57 -5.21 -19.68
C MET A 1 -2.41 -4.04 -19.18
N LYS A 2 -2.63 -3.92 -17.86
CA LYS A 2 -3.35 -2.80 -17.24
C LYS A 2 -2.35 -1.97 -16.45
N LEU A 3 -2.26 -0.67 -16.74
CA LEU A 3 -1.45 0.27 -15.98
C LEU A 3 -2.30 0.90 -14.87
N ALA A 4 -1.73 1.04 -13.67
CA ALA A 4 -2.33 1.74 -12.55
C ALA A 4 -1.87 3.20 -12.58
N LYS A 5 -2.82 4.14 -12.58
CA LYS A 5 -2.50 5.57 -12.47
C LYS A 5 -2.37 5.93 -10.99
N ILE A 6 -1.17 6.27 -10.55
CA ILE A 6 -0.89 6.59 -9.13
C ILE A 6 -1.04 8.10 -8.87
N ARG A 7 -0.59 8.92 -9.84
CA ARG A 7 -0.79 10.38 -9.86
C ARG A 7 -0.88 10.86 -11.31
N GLU A 8 -1.02 12.17 -11.52
CA GLU A 8 -1.35 12.76 -12.83
C GLU A 8 -0.41 12.32 -13.96
N ASP A 9 0.90 12.29 -13.66
CA ASP A 9 2.03 12.04 -14.56
C ASP A 9 2.68 10.66 -14.38
N VAL A 10 2.21 9.82 -13.44
CA VAL A 10 2.85 8.54 -13.11
C VAL A 10 1.87 7.38 -13.25
N TYR A 11 2.22 6.48 -14.17
CA TYR A 11 1.56 5.22 -14.41
C TYR A 11 2.54 4.09 -14.10
N ILE A 12 2.10 3.10 -13.33
CA ILE A 12 2.91 1.97 -12.92
C ILE A 12 2.28 0.69 -13.44
N ASN A 13 3.11 -0.26 -13.85
CA ASN A 13 2.69 -1.62 -14.15
C ASN A 13 2.69 -2.44 -12.84
N PRO A 14 1.53 -2.85 -12.30
CA PRO A 14 1.44 -3.61 -11.05
C PRO A 14 2.25 -4.89 -11.05
N TYR A 15 2.37 -5.56 -12.21
CA TYR A 15 3.11 -6.80 -12.35
C TYR A 15 4.63 -6.66 -12.18
N ASN A 16 5.14 -5.43 -12.19
CA ASN A 16 6.55 -5.13 -12.00
C ASN A 16 6.87 -4.61 -10.59
N ILE A 17 5.91 -4.65 -9.67
CA ILE A 17 6.10 -4.22 -8.28
C ILE A 17 6.52 -5.41 -7.43
N THR A 18 7.57 -5.22 -6.62
CA THR A 18 8.02 -6.14 -5.59
C THR A 18 7.39 -5.82 -4.23
N SER A 19 7.44 -4.56 -3.81
CA SER A 19 6.88 -4.09 -2.53
C SER A 19 6.33 -2.67 -2.61
N ILE A 20 5.41 -2.36 -1.69
CA ILE A 20 4.90 -1.01 -1.43
C ILE A 20 4.96 -0.80 0.07
N GLU A 21 5.66 0.25 0.50
CA GLU A 21 5.97 0.50 1.90
C GLU A 21 5.67 1.96 2.25
N PHE A 22 5.32 2.21 3.51
CA PHE A 22 5.18 3.56 4.06
C PHE A 22 6.44 3.90 4.84
N ASP A 23 7.10 4.97 4.41
CA ASP A 23 8.27 5.53 5.06
C ASP A 23 7.82 6.66 6.00
N ASP A 24 7.85 6.37 7.30
CA ASP A 24 7.43 7.30 8.36
C ASP A 24 8.38 8.50 8.50
N GLU A 25 9.68 8.30 8.24
CA GLU A 25 10.71 9.36 8.38
C GLU A 25 10.45 10.51 7.39
N TYR A 26 10.11 10.16 6.16
CA TYR A 26 9.87 11.14 5.09
C TYR A 26 8.38 11.35 4.76
N ASN A 27 7.49 10.61 5.44
CA ASN A 27 6.06 10.56 5.14
C ASN A 27 5.80 10.33 3.64
N THR A 28 6.45 9.30 3.09
CA THR A 28 6.34 8.96 1.66
C THR A 28 5.92 7.51 1.45
N THR A 29 5.31 7.24 0.30
CA THR A 29 5.09 5.88 -0.17
C THR A 29 6.28 5.47 -1.02
N LEU A 30 6.94 4.38 -0.65
CA LEU A 30 8.00 3.75 -1.41
C LEU A 30 7.41 2.62 -2.25
N ILE A 31 7.75 2.58 -3.54
CA ILE A 31 7.39 1.48 -4.44
C ILE A 31 8.67 0.89 -5.00
N THR A 32 8.96 -0.36 -4.63
CA THR A 32 10.12 -1.10 -5.10
C THR A 32 9.71 -1.96 -6.28
N MET A 33 10.42 -1.82 -7.39
CA MET A 33 10.17 -2.58 -8.61
C MET A 33 11.02 -3.86 -8.67
N VAL A 34 10.63 -4.78 -9.56
CA VAL A 34 11.37 -6.03 -9.83
C VAL A 34 12.79 -5.79 -10.36
N ASN A 35 13.07 -4.62 -10.94
CA ASN A 35 14.39 -4.21 -11.42
C ASN A 35 15.19 -3.42 -10.36
N GLU A 36 14.78 -3.49 -9.09
CA GLU A 36 15.42 -2.80 -7.95
C GLU A 36 15.29 -1.27 -7.97
N ASP A 37 14.59 -0.69 -8.95
CA ASP A 37 14.25 0.73 -8.94
C ASP A 37 13.27 1.02 -7.79
N VAL A 38 13.55 2.09 -7.04
CA VAL A 38 12.71 2.56 -5.94
C VAL A 38 12.14 3.93 -6.28
N PHE A 39 10.80 4.04 -6.25
CA PHE A 39 10.10 5.30 -6.40
C PHE A 39 9.64 5.80 -5.02
N SER A 40 10.15 6.95 -4.59
CA SER A 40 9.62 7.67 -3.44
C SER A 40 8.59 8.69 -3.89
N LEU A 41 7.36 8.52 -3.41
CA LEU A 41 6.22 9.34 -3.81
C LEU A 41 5.62 10.03 -2.58
N LYS A 42 5.54 11.36 -2.62
CA LYS A 42 4.79 12.17 -1.64
C LYS A 42 3.29 12.04 -1.85
N LEU A 43 2.74 10.88 -1.54
CA LEU A 43 1.31 10.60 -1.57
C LEU A 43 0.93 9.57 -0.50
N PRO A 44 -0.33 9.57 -0.02
CA PRO A 44 -0.78 8.59 0.96
C PRO A 44 -0.73 7.17 0.41
N ILE A 45 -0.18 6.22 1.18
CA ILE A 45 -0.05 4.81 0.76
C ILE A 45 -1.39 4.20 0.34
N LYS A 46 -2.49 4.56 1.02
CA LYS A 46 -3.85 4.14 0.65
C LYS A 46 -4.18 4.46 -0.80
N LYS A 47 -3.82 5.65 -1.28
CA LYS A 47 -4.07 6.07 -2.67
C LYS A 47 -3.28 5.23 -3.68
N ALA A 48 -2.06 4.83 -3.34
CA ALA A 48 -1.28 3.91 -4.17
C ALA A 48 -1.94 2.53 -4.22
N LEU A 49 -2.34 1.99 -3.07
CA LEU A 49 -2.98 0.69 -2.95
C LEU A 49 -4.32 0.64 -3.69
N ASP A 50 -5.19 1.64 -3.50
CA ASP A 50 -6.48 1.73 -4.19
C ASP A 50 -6.31 1.72 -5.72
N ALA A 51 -5.26 2.38 -6.23
CA ALA A 51 -4.98 2.44 -7.66
C ALA A 51 -4.41 1.11 -8.21
N ILE A 52 -3.64 0.36 -7.40
CA ILE A 52 -2.92 -0.85 -7.82
C ILE A 52 -3.79 -2.09 -7.63
N CYS A 53 -4.35 -2.27 -6.44
CA CYS A 53 -5.17 -3.42 -6.06
C CYS A 53 -6.62 -3.27 -6.53
N GLY A 54 -7.04 -2.06 -6.87
CA GLY A 54 -8.45 -1.71 -7.05
C GLY A 54 -9.10 -1.37 -5.71
N SER A 55 -10.20 -0.62 -5.77
CA SER A 55 -10.97 -0.19 -4.60
C SER A 55 -11.83 -1.30 -3.99
N GLU A 56 -11.59 -2.57 -4.34
CA GLU A 56 -12.28 -3.69 -3.72
C GLU A 56 -11.61 -3.91 -2.36
N GLU A 57 -12.22 -3.31 -1.34
CA GLU A 57 -11.79 -3.35 0.05
C GLU A 57 -11.65 -4.81 0.48
N HIS A 58 -10.42 -5.34 0.49
CA HIS A 58 -10.08 -6.32 1.51
C HIS A 58 -10.04 -5.54 2.82
N SER A 59 -11.22 -5.31 3.40
CA SER A 59 -11.40 -4.98 4.80
C SER A 59 -10.84 -6.16 5.58
N VAL A 60 -9.53 -6.18 5.76
CA VAL A 60 -8.92 -6.96 6.84
C VAL A 60 -9.31 -6.17 8.08
N GLU A 61 -10.51 -6.45 8.61
CA GLU A 61 -10.83 -6.10 9.97
C GLU A 61 -9.72 -6.71 10.82
N TYR A 62 -8.80 -5.88 11.27
CA TYR A 62 -7.97 -6.23 12.40
C TYR A 62 -8.96 -6.28 13.56
N GLU A 63 -9.61 -7.42 13.76
CA GLU A 63 -10.28 -7.71 15.02
C GLU A 63 -9.21 -7.50 16.09
N ASP A 64 -9.34 -6.37 16.79
CA ASP A 64 -8.57 -6.03 17.97
C ASP A 64 -8.36 -7.31 18.79
N ALA A 65 -7.11 -7.78 18.85
CA ALA A 65 -6.71 -8.94 19.64
C ALA A 65 -6.83 -8.70 21.16
N GLU A 66 -7.68 -7.76 21.57
CA GLU A 66 -7.96 -7.37 22.95
C GLU A 66 -9.13 -8.17 23.57
N ASN A 67 -9.83 -9.04 22.83
CA ASN A 67 -10.89 -9.88 23.42
C ASN A 67 -10.35 -11.05 24.28
N TYR A 68 -9.04 -11.30 24.35
CA TYR A 68 -8.48 -12.36 25.20
C TYR A 68 -8.30 -11.97 26.68
N ARG A 69 -8.63 -10.74 27.09
CA ARG A 69 -8.38 -10.25 28.46
C ARG A 69 -9.61 -10.11 29.37
N GLN A 70 -10.83 -10.35 28.91
CA GLN A 70 -12.03 -10.27 29.75
C GLN A 70 -12.70 -11.64 29.91
N ASN A 71 -12.05 -12.54 30.65
CA ASN A 71 -12.71 -13.62 31.39
C ASN A 71 -11.76 -14.13 32.48
N LYS A 72 -11.45 -13.25 33.43
CA LYS A 72 -11.00 -13.61 34.77
C LYS A 72 -11.59 -12.58 35.72
N ASP A 73 -12.84 -12.79 36.10
CA ASP A 73 -13.36 -12.65 37.47
C ASP A 73 -14.79 -13.21 37.52
#